data_AF-B7IGV2-F1
#
_entry.id   AF-B7IGV2-F1
#
_cell.length_a   1.000
_cell.length_b   1.000
_cell.length_c   1.000
_cell.angle_alpha   90.00
_cell.angle_beta   90.00
_cell.angle_gamma   90.00
#
_symmetry.space_group_name_H-M   'P 1'
#
loop_
_entity.id
_entity.type
_entity.pdbx_description
1 polymer ?
#
loop_
_entity_poly.entity_id
_entity_poly.type
_entity_poly.pdbx_seq_one_letter_code
_entity_poly.pdbx_strand_id
1 'polypeptide(L)'
;MVDHMLVTNKRIFAQAMDPIYIGTGGYNIGRVDNTIVRDPITNIPKIPGSSLAGTWRYYSALELVSRVKDYQPSFKDIKSINGENFSSKLKNAKWKNDFPFGEHDWESYPGNKVARIKCAGQDDLPNKSIDDIEEETGHCGHCIVCKSFGFSKKDISMQGLVFFSDLKILLYPVFTMQGTKWITSEGLLKEAGVLDSTKENNVNELVYYVITNEDDKVGHINLGWLYFPYKKVETNIDLSLLEGAISLSDIVIVPENLISQIINSNLEVRTSVSINPITGAAKEGALFTSEAIPRGTIFYGEIRFFDRSKLIEDLPLKEFVFKMLEDSKKYYETLGVGGMTTRGFGRMKVLTKLNKSNGGDSNEKS
;
A
#
# COMPACT_ATOMS: atom_id res chain seq x y z
N MET A 1 22.78 16.82 -19.32
CA MET A 1 21.68 17.44 -18.55
C MET A 1 20.91 16.30 -17.92
N VAL A 2 20.94 16.17 -16.59
CA VAL A 2 20.08 15.21 -15.89
C VAL A 2 18.68 15.81 -15.94
N ASP A 3 17.76 15.11 -16.60
CA ASP A 3 16.35 15.50 -16.63
C ASP A 3 15.82 15.35 -15.20
N HIS A 4 15.78 16.45 -14.46
CA HIS A 4 15.23 16.47 -13.11
C HIS A 4 13.71 16.45 -13.22
N MET A 5 13.15 15.26 -13.43
CA MET A 5 11.71 15.05 -13.35
C MET A 5 11.22 15.49 -11.97
N LEU A 6 10.33 16.49 -11.96
CA LEU A 6 9.68 16.99 -10.74
C LEU A 6 8.84 15.93 -10.03
N VAL A 7 8.47 14.87 -10.77
CA VAL A 7 7.70 13.74 -10.25
C VAL A 7 8.38 12.45 -10.67
N THR A 8 8.64 11.56 -9.72
CA THR A 8 9.06 10.18 -10.00
C THR A 8 7.93 9.23 -9.64
N ASN A 9 7.52 8.38 -10.57
CA ASN A 9 6.46 7.39 -10.36
C ASN A 9 7.07 6.00 -10.17
N LYS A 10 6.61 5.25 -9.16
CA LYS A 10 6.91 3.83 -8.99
C LYS A 10 5.62 3.03 -8.92
N ARG A 11 5.45 2.09 -9.85
CA ARG A 11 4.38 1.09 -9.77
C ARG A 11 4.61 0.19 -8.56
N ILE A 12 3.54 -0.15 -7.86
CA ILE A 12 3.56 -1.06 -6.73
C ILE A 12 2.61 -2.22 -6.96
N PHE A 13 3.08 -3.42 -6.65
CA PHE A 13 2.31 -4.65 -6.65
C PHE A 13 2.34 -5.24 -5.24
N ALA A 14 1.20 -5.76 -4.80
CA ALA A 14 1.07 -6.36 -3.48
C ALA A 14 0.15 -7.57 -3.51
N GLN A 15 0.41 -8.54 -2.65
CA GLN A 15 -0.37 -9.77 -2.51
C GLN A 15 -1.01 -9.82 -1.12
N ALA A 16 -2.32 -10.08 -1.05
CA ALA A 16 -2.99 -10.42 0.19
C ALA A 16 -2.47 -11.76 0.73
N MET A 17 -1.92 -11.77 1.94
CA MET A 17 -1.49 -12.99 2.63
C MET A 17 -2.61 -13.57 3.50
N ASP A 18 -3.39 -12.69 4.10
CA ASP A 18 -4.65 -12.98 4.77
C ASP A 18 -5.78 -12.21 4.06
N PRO A 19 -7.06 -12.53 4.33
CA PRO A 19 -8.16 -11.72 3.80
C PRO A 19 -8.06 -10.27 4.27
N ILE A 20 -8.39 -9.31 3.40
CA ILE A 20 -8.26 -7.88 3.68
C ILE A 20 -9.65 -7.27 3.87
N TYR A 21 -9.84 -6.61 5.02
CA TYR A 21 -11.06 -5.85 5.34
C TYR A 21 -10.75 -4.36 5.38
N ILE A 22 -11.22 -3.62 4.37
CA ILE A 22 -11.24 -2.15 4.38
C ILE A 22 -12.70 -1.71 4.46
N GLY A 23 -13.19 -1.48 5.69
CA GLY A 23 -14.59 -1.14 5.92
C GLY A 23 -14.99 0.24 5.35
N THR A 24 -16.26 0.37 4.99
CA THR A 24 -16.86 1.65 4.52
C THR A 24 -17.21 2.62 5.65
N GLY A 25 -17.06 2.21 6.91
CA GLY A 25 -17.31 3.05 8.09
C GLY A 25 -18.74 3.02 8.62
N GLY A 26 -19.62 2.17 8.09
CA GLY A 26 -20.99 2.03 8.55
C GLY A 26 -21.61 0.66 8.26
N TYR A 27 -22.75 0.40 8.90
CA TYR A 27 -23.59 -0.74 8.62
C TYR A 27 -24.45 -0.47 7.39
N ASN A 28 -24.50 -1.43 6.47
CA ASN A 28 -25.39 -1.36 5.32
C ASN A 28 -26.54 -2.33 5.50
N ILE A 29 -27.75 -1.89 5.13
CA ILE A 29 -28.88 -2.81 4.98
C ILE A 29 -28.63 -3.60 3.70
N GLY A 30 -28.38 -4.90 3.82
CA GLY A 30 -28.09 -5.73 2.66
C GLY A 30 -27.73 -7.16 3.03
N ARG A 31 -27.10 -7.88 2.10
CA ARG A 31 -26.64 -9.27 2.29
C ARG A 31 -25.62 -9.39 3.43
N VAL A 32 -24.84 -8.33 3.65
CA VAL A 32 -23.76 -8.30 4.64
C VAL A 32 -23.81 -6.98 5.39
N ASP A 33 -23.65 -7.06 6.71
CA ASP A 33 -23.74 -5.91 7.62
C ASP A 33 -22.57 -4.94 7.39
N ASN A 34 -21.35 -5.47 7.37
CA ASN A 34 -20.12 -4.70 7.21
C ASN A 34 -19.50 -4.94 5.83
N THR A 35 -19.64 -3.97 4.94
CA THR A 35 -19.12 -4.03 3.57
C THR A 35 -17.74 -3.39 3.45
N ILE A 36 -17.04 -3.77 2.39
CA ILE A 36 -15.72 -3.20 2.04
C ILE A 36 -15.82 -2.07 1.01
N VAL A 37 -14.82 -1.19 1.01
CA VAL A 37 -14.69 -0.07 0.06
C VAL A 37 -14.52 -0.59 -1.37
N ARG A 38 -15.24 0.06 -2.29
CA ARG A 38 -15.23 -0.23 -3.73
C ARG A 38 -14.94 1.02 -4.54
N ASP A 39 -14.43 0.81 -5.74
CA ASP A 39 -14.36 1.87 -6.72
C ASP A 39 -15.76 2.22 -7.23
N PRO A 40 -16.19 3.50 -7.19
CA PRO A 40 -17.55 3.87 -7.56
C PRO A 40 -17.87 3.69 -9.05
N ILE A 41 -16.85 3.64 -9.92
CA ILE A 41 -17.03 3.51 -11.36
C ILE A 41 -17.20 2.04 -11.74
N THR A 42 -16.38 1.16 -11.17
CA THR A 42 -16.34 -0.27 -11.56
C THR A 42 -17.05 -1.19 -10.58
N ASN A 43 -17.39 -0.70 -9.38
CA ASN A 43 -17.89 -1.48 -8.25
C ASN A 43 -16.94 -2.60 -7.80
N ILE A 44 -15.66 -2.56 -8.18
CA ILE A 44 -14.64 -3.51 -7.76
C ILE A 44 -14.04 -3.06 -6.41
N PRO A 45 -13.88 -3.95 -5.42
CA PRO A 45 -13.21 -3.63 -4.17
C PRO A 45 -11.78 -3.11 -4.36
N LYS A 46 -11.37 -2.17 -3.52
CA LYS A 46 -10.03 -1.56 -3.56
C LYS A 46 -9.50 -1.27 -2.17
N ILE A 47 -8.19 -1.06 -2.07
CA ILE A 47 -7.58 -0.48 -0.87
C ILE A 47 -7.30 1.00 -1.16
N PRO A 48 -7.96 1.94 -0.46
CA PRO A 48 -7.74 3.37 -0.68
C PRO A 48 -6.29 3.78 -0.43
N GLY A 49 -5.78 4.69 -1.25
CA GLY A 49 -4.44 5.26 -1.10
C GLY A 49 -4.25 5.96 0.24
N SER A 50 -5.32 6.52 0.82
CA SER A 50 -5.32 7.07 2.18
C SER A 50 -5.08 6.02 3.27
N SER A 51 -5.64 4.82 3.12
CA SER A 51 -5.41 3.70 4.05
C SER A 51 -3.96 3.23 3.96
N LEU A 52 -3.43 3.14 2.73
CA LEU A 52 -2.04 2.78 2.48
C LEU A 52 -1.08 3.85 3.03
N ALA A 53 -1.34 5.13 2.74
CA ALA A 53 -0.53 6.25 3.23
C ALA A 53 -0.50 6.31 4.76
N GLY A 54 -1.64 6.14 5.42
CA GLY A 54 -1.74 6.16 6.89
C GLY A 54 -0.98 5.02 7.55
N THR A 55 -1.16 3.79 7.07
CA THR A 55 -0.46 2.61 7.60
C THR A 55 1.04 2.68 7.32
N TRP A 56 1.45 3.08 6.11
CA TRP A 56 2.88 3.24 5.77
C TRP A 56 3.55 4.37 6.56
N ARG A 57 2.84 5.47 6.82
CA ARG A 57 3.32 6.56 7.69
C ARG A 57 3.66 6.02 9.08
N TYR A 58 2.75 5.23 9.64
CA TYR A 58 2.96 4.59 10.93
C TYR A 58 4.14 3.60 10.93
N TYR A 59 4.22 2.75 9.92
CA TYR A 59 5.31 1.78 9.78
C TYR A 59 6.67 2.46 9.57
N SER A 60 6.71 3.56 8.82
CA SER A 60 7.92 4.35 8.62
C SER A 60 8.40 4.98 9.94
N ALA A 61 7.47 5.49 10.75
CA ALA A 61 7.80 6.03 12.08
C ALA A 61 8.27 4.93 13.04
N LEU A 62 7.62 3.76 13.04
CA LEU A 62 8.04 2.60 13.82
C LEU A 62 9.47 2.17 13.44
N GLU A 63 9.73 1.99 12.15
CA GLU A 63 11.05 1.59 11.66
C GLU A 63 12.10 2.61 12.07
N LEU A 64 11.83 3.91 11.81
CA LEU A 64 12.73 5.00 12.14
C LEU A 64 13.07 5.02 13.64
N VAL A 65 12.06 5.07 14.50
CA VAL A 65 12.25 5.16 15.95
C VAL A 65 12.97 3.91 16.47
N SER A 66 12.67 2.73 15.93
CA SER A 66 13.37 1.49 16.32
C SER A 66 14.87 1.54 16.04
N ARG A 67 15.31 2.25 14.98
CA ARG A 67 16.70 2.35 14.56
C ARG A 67 17.46 3.48 15.25
N VAL A 68 16.81 4.61 15.53
CA VAL A 68 17.54 5.83 15.93
C VAL A 68 17.35 6.26 17.39
N LYS A 69 16.31 5.78 18.10
CA LYS A 69 15.91 6.32 19.43
C LYS A 69 17.06 6.42 20.44
N ASP A 70 17.93 5.40 20.49
CA ASP A 70 18.99 5.29 21.51
C ASP A 70 20.20 6.20 21.21
N TYR A 71 20.21 6.79 20.02
CA TYR A 71 21.24 7.68 19.51
C TYR A 71 20.78 9.14 19.44
N GLN A 72 19.49 9.41 19.66
CA GLN A 72 18.95 10.77 19.54
C GLN A 72 19.49 11.68 20.67
N PRO A 73 19.99 12.88 20.34
CA PRO A 73 20.32 13.88 21.35
C PRO A 73 19.05 14.34 22.10
N SER A 74 19.21 14.90 23.31
CA SER A 74 18.04 15.44 24.02
C SER A 74 17.59 16.75 23.35
N PHE A 75 16.30 17.08 23.48
CA PHE A 75 15.78 18.35 22.96
C PHE A 75 16.48 19.57 23.55
N LYS A 76 16.89 19.49 24.83
CA LYS A 76 17.63 20.56 25.50
C LYS A 76 19.00 20.77 24.85
N ASP A 77 19.70 19.68 24.55
CA ASP A 77 21.00 19.72 23.88
C ASP A 77 20.85 20.40 22.51
N ILE A 78 19.87 19.99 21.71
CA ILE A 78 19.61 20.57 20.39
C ILE A 78 19.28 22.06 20.49
N LYS A 79 18.40 22.46 21.41
CA LYS A 79 17.99 23.86 21.58
C LYS A 79 19.16 24.77 21.99
N SER A 80 20.14 24.23 22.73
CA SER A 80 21.33 24.95 23.21
C SER A 80 22.38 25.20 22.12
N ILE A 81 22.31 24.50 20.98
CA ILE A 81 23.25 24.66 19.87
C ILE A 81 23.02 26.00 19.17
N ASN A 82 24.12 26.66 18.77
CA ASN A 82 24.08 27.85 17.94
C ASN A 82 23.61 27.51 16.51
N GLY A 83 22.63 28.24 16.02
CA GLY A 83 22.10 28.12 14.67
C GLY A 83 20.99 29.12 14.42
N GLU A 84 20.87 29.60 13.18
CA GLU A 84 19.90 30.63 12.77
C GLU A 84 18.45 30.18 12.95
N ASN A 85 18.18 28.89 12.75
CA ASN A 85 16.87 28.28 12.92
C ASN A 85 17.00 26.85 13.46
N PHE A 86 15.88 26.22 13.82
CA PHE A 86 15.87 24.88 14.40
C PHE A 86 16.45 23.81 13.45
N SER A 87 16.22 23.92 12.14
CA SER A 87 16.82 23.02 11.15
C SER A 87 18.35 23.08 11.14
N SER A 88 18.94 24.28 11.22
CA SER A 88 20.40 24.46 11.31
C SER A 88 20.95 23.84 12.60
N LYS A 89 20.23 23.96 13.72
CA LYS A 89 20.59 23.28 14.97
C LYS A 89 20.56 21.76 14.83
N LEU A 90 19.56 21.21 14.14
CA LEU A 90 19.47 19.77 13.86
C LEU A 90 20.63 19.26 12.99
N LYS A 91 21.07 20.02 12.00
CA LYS A 91 22.27 19.68 11.19
C LYS A 91 23.52 19.63 12.05
N ASN A 92 23.70 20.62 12.93
CA ASN A 92 24.88 20.75 13.80
C ASN A 92 24.88 19.78 15.00
N ALA A 93 23.70 19.32 15.43
CA ALA A 93 23.59 18.38 16.54
C ALA A 93 24.27 17.04 16.22
N LYS A 94 25.10 16.54 17.13
CA LYS A 94 25.68 15.21 16.98
C LYS A 94 24.72 14.15 17.48
N TRP A 95 24.72 12.99 16.82
CA TRP A 95 24.12 11.78 17.37
C TRP A 95 24.92 11.35 18.61
N LYS A 96 24.24 10.71 19.58
CA LYS A 96 24.86 10.07 20.73
C LYS A 96 25.39 8.69 20.35
N ASN A 97 26.25 8.11 21.21
CA ASN A 97 26.69 6.71 21.20
C ASN A 97 27.06 6.18 19.80
N ASP A 98 28.29 6.38 19.32
CA ASP A 98 28.84 5.80 18.07
C ASP A 98 27.78 5.38 17.03
N PHE A 99 27.07 6.38 16.50
CA PHE A 99 25.90 6.17 15.65
C PHE A 99 26.26 5.28 14.45
N PRO A 100 25.57 4.15 14.25
CA PRO A 100 26.06 3.09 13.37
C PRO A 100 25.79 3.32 11.88
N PHE A 101 25.03 4.35 11.51
CA PHE A 101 24.62 4.62 10.13
C PHE A 101 25.50 5.69 9.48
N GLY A 102 25.82 5.49 8.19
CA GLY A 102 26.66 6.41 7.43
C GLY A 102 25.88 7.65 6.97
N GLU A 103 26.57 8.68 6.47
CA GLU A 103 25.94 9.93 6.01
C GLU A 103 24.97 9.73 4.83
N HIS A 104 25.14 8.66 4.06
CA HIS A 104 24.29 8.29 2.92
C HIS A 104 23.12 7.36 3.30
N ASP A 105 22.93 7.08 4.59
CA ASP A 105 21.79 6.32 5.09
C ASP A 105 20.62 7.24 5.45
N TRP A 106 19.39 6.77 5.24
CA TRP A 106 18.20 7.60 5.43
C TRP A 106 17.96 7.90 6.92
N GLU A 107 18.47 7.05 7.80
CA GLU A 107 18.50 7.21 9.25
C GLU A 107 19.27 8.46 9.67
N SER A 108 20.33 8.80 8.93
CA SER A 108 21.21 9.94 9.18
C SER A 108 20.60 11.29 8.81
N TYR A 109 19.43 11.30 8.16
CA TYR A 109 18.73 12.54 7.81
C TYR A 109 18.54 13.42 9.06
N PRO A 110 19.02 14.69 9.08
CA PRO A 110 19.14 15.47 10.31
C PRO A 110 17.86 15.60 11.14
N GLY A 111 16.70 15.70 10.48
CA GLY A 111 15.39 15.78 11.14
C GLY A 111 15.02 14.55 11.96
N ASN A 112 15.67 13.42 11.71
CA ASN A 112 15.42 12.17 12.44
C ASN A 112 15.87 12.26 13.90
N LYS A 113 16.73 13.21 14.27
CA LYS A 113 17.18 13.41 15.67
C LYS A 113 16.04 13.75 16.63
N VAL A 114 14.93 14.29 16.10
CA VAL A 114 13.73 14.65 16.88
C VAL A 114 12.51 13.80 16.54
N ALA A 115 12.68 12.75 15.73
CA ALA A 115 11.59 11.86 15.37
C ALA A 115 11.05 11.13 16.62
N ARG A 116 9.73 11.03 16.73
CA ARG A 116 9.02 10.28 17.77
C ARG A 116 7.92 9.45 17.13
N ILE A 117 7.41 8.45 17.85
CA ILE A 117 6.32 7.62 17.35
C ILE A 117 5.06 8.44 17.04
N LYS A 118 4.84 9.53 17.77
CA LYS A 118 3.74 10.49 17.54
C LYS A 118 3.79 11.19 16.17
N CYS A 119 4.92 11.15 15.44
CA CYS A 119 5.00 11.64 14.07
C CYS A 119 4.12 10.85 13.08
N ALA A 120 3.70 9.63 13.47
CA ALA A 120 2.82 8.76 12.69
C ALA A 120 1.34 9.17 12.68
N GLY A 121 0.85 9.72 13.79
CA GLY A 121 -0.58 9.89 14.04
C GLY A 121 -1.17 11.13 13.38
N GLN A 122 -2.38 11.51 13.81
CA GLN A 122 -2.80 12.91 13.67
C GLN A 122 -1.98 13.75 14.66
N ASP A 123 -1.79 15.03 14.34
CA ASP A 123 -1.06 15.89 15.27
C ASP A 123 -1.96 16.18 16.47
N ASP A 124 -1.58 15.66 17.65
CA ASP A 124 -2.31 15.89 18.90
C ASP A 124 -2.17 17.34 19.39
N LEU A 125 -1.19 18.09 18.86
CA LEU A 125 -0.90 19.47 19.23
C LEU A 125 -0.68 20.34 17.98
N PRO A 126 -1.71 20.50 17.13
CA PRO A 126 -1.61 21.26 15.87
C PRO A 126 -1.49 22.76 16.15
N ASN A 127 -1.94 23.24 17.31
CA ASN A 127 -1.88 24.64 17.71
C ASN A 127 -0.54 25.08 18.31
N LYS A 128 0.46 24.17 18.42
CA LYS A 128 1.82 24.54 18.82
C LYS A 128 2.65 24.95 17.58
N SER A 129 3.62 25.83 17.79
CA SER A 129 4.60 26.17 16.75
C SER A 129 5.52 24.97 16.48
N ILE A 130 6.11 24.95 15.29
CA ILE A 130 7.13 23.96 14.91
C ILE A 130 8.41 24.12 15.74
N ASP A 131 8.69 25.29 16.31
CA ASP A 131 9.88 25.52 17.14
C ASP A 131 9.71 25.07 18.60
N ASP A 132 8.46 24.89 19.04
CA ASP A 132 8.10 24.46 20.39
C ASP A 132 8.10 22.93 20.52
N ILE A 133 9.05 22.26 19.87
CA ILE A 133 9.15 20.79 19.91
C ILE A 133 9.56 20.34 21.31
N GLU A 134 8.75 19.45 21.85
CA GLU A 134 8.96 18.74 23.11
C GLU A 134 8.70 17.25 22.88
N GLU A 135 9.10 16.41 23.83
CA GLU A 135 8.96 14.95 23.73
C GLU A 135 7.52 14.48 23.48
N GLU A 136 6.53 15.26 23.91
CA GLU A 136 5.11 14.93 23.76
C GLU A 136 4.40 15.60 22.58
N THR A 137 5.09 16.43 21.80
CA THR A 137 4.50 17.10 20.64
C THR A 137 4.21 16.10 19.51
N GLY A 138 3.05 16.23 18.85
CA GLY A 138 2.58 15.30 17.81
C GLY A 138 3.54 15.18 16.62
N HIS A 139 3.30 15.91 15.53
CA HIS A 139 4.26 15.94 14.42
C HIS A 139 5.46 16.81 14.80
N CYS A 140 6.69 16.34 14.55
CA CYS A 140 7.86 17.19 14.74
C CYS A 140 8.09 18.16 13.57
N GLY A 141 7.55 17.88 12.38
CA GLY A 141 7.71 18.73 11.19
C GLY A 141 9.09 18.71 10.51
N HIS A 142 10.10 18.09 11.16
CA HIS A 142 11.47 18.00 10.63
C HIS A 142 11.87 16.60 10.16
N CYS A 143 11.38 15.52 10.77
CA CYS A 143 11.83 14.17 10.44
C CYS A 143 11.39 13.74 9.04
N ILE A 144 12.09 12.72 8.50
CA ILE A 144 11.82 12.20 7.16
C ILE A 144 10.35 11.77 6.99
N VAL A 145 9.72 11.25 8.05
CA VAL A 145 8.29 10.85 8.04
C VAL A 145 7.38 12.06 7.89
N CYS A 146 7.54 13.10 8.70
CA CYS A 146 6.75 14.33 8.58
C CYS A 146 6.95 14.99 7.22
N LYS A 147 8.18 15.00 6.69
CA LYS A 147 8.44 15.57 5.37
C LYS A 147 7.82 14.74 4.24
N SER A 148 7.92 13.41 4.32
CA SER A 148 7.39 12.51 3.30
C SER A 148 5.86 12.51 3.26
N PHE A 149 5.20 12.38 4.41
CA PHE A 149 3.73 12.22 4.49
C PHE A 149 2.99 13.53 4.76
N GLY A 150 3.71 14.63 5.00
CA GLY A 150 3.15 15.93 5.32
C GLY A 150 2.81 16.11 6.81
N PHE A 151 2.64 17.36 7.21
CA PHE A 151 2.32 17.74 8.58
C PHE A 151 1.60 19.10 8.61
N SER A 152 0.95 19.40 9.73
CA SER A 152 0.29 20.68 9.97
C SER A 152 0.54 21.14 11.39
N LYS A 153 1.08 22.35 11.53
CA LYS A 153 1.31 23.09 12.78
C LYS A 153 0.65 24.46 12.71
N LYS A 154 0.65 25.19 13.82
CA LYS A 154 -0.08 26.46 13.98
C LYS A 154 0.24 27.45 12.87
N ASP A 155 1.52 27.62 12.61
CA ASP A 155 2.04 28.68 11.74
C ASP A 155 2.53 28.14 10.37
N ILE A 156 2.58 26.81 10.21
CA ILE A 156 3.10 26.17 9.00
C ILE A 156 2.43 24.83 8.74
N SER A 157 2.03 24.60 7.49
CA SER A 157 1.64 23.28 7.00
C SER A 157 2.47 22.93 5.77
N MET A 158 2.73 21.64 5.60
CA MET A 158 3.48 21.15 4.45
C MET A 158 2.78 19.92 3.90
N GLN A 159 2.47 19.96 2.61
CA GLN A 159 2.04 18.77 1.88
C GLN A 159 3.20 17.77 1.80
N GLY A 160 2.89 16.49 1.97
CA GLY A 160 3.87 15.42 1.84
C GLY A 160 4.51 15.34 0.46
N LEU A 161 5.74 14.82 0.42
CA LEU A 161 6.47 14.52 -0.81
C LEU A 161 6.00 13.22 -1.48
N VAL A 162 5.29 12.33 -0.76
CA VAL A 162 4.80 11.07 -1.33
C VAL A 162 3.28 11.07 -1.49
N PHE A 163 2.85 10.54 -2.63
CA PHE A 163 1.46 10.21 -2.91
C PHE A 163 1.33 8.72 -3.15
N PHE A 164 0.23 8.14 -2.65
CA PHE A 164 -0.16 6.76 -2.86
C PHE A 164 -1.48 6.76 -3.63
N SER A 165 -1.51 6.09 -4.78
CA SER A 165 -2.78 5.80 -5.43
C SER A 165 -3.56 4.77 -4.63
N ASP A 166 -4.84 4.61 -4.96
CA ASP A 166 -5.58 3.42 -4.55
C ASP A 166 -4.89 2.17 -5.11
N LEU A 167 -4.88 1.09 -4.33
CA LEU A 167 -4.54 -0.23 -4.82
C LEU A 167 -5.79 -0.89 -5.39
N LYS A 168 -5.77 -1.12 -6.69
CA LYS A 168 -6.82 -1.79 -7.44
C LYS A 168 -6.50 -3.28 -7.54
N ILE A 169 -7.52 -4.12 -7.60
CA ILE A 169 -7.35 -5.56 -7.82
C ILE A 169 -6.83 -5.76 -9.26
N LEU A 170 -5.73 -6.51 -9.39
CA LEU A 170 -5.18 -6.96 -10.68
C LEU A 170 -5.60 -8.40 -10.96
N LEU A 171 -5.33 -9.31 -10.03
CA LEU A 171 -5.63 -10.73 -10.15
C LEU A 171 -6.43 -11.17 -8.93
N TYR A 172 -7.62 -11.71 -9.16
CA TYR A 172 -8.52 -12.13 -8.11
C TYR A 172 -8.67 -13.66 -8.06
N PRO A 173 -8.40 -14.32 -6.92
CA PRO A 173 -8.49 -15.76 -6.82
C PRO A 173 -9.93 -16.24 -6.75
N VAL A 174 -10.26 -17.23 -7.57
CA VAL A 174 -11.56 -17.90 -7.61
C VAL A 174 -11.32 -19.40 -7.56
N PHE A 175 -12.05 -20.10 -6.68
CA PHE A 175 -12.01 -21.56 -6.65
C PHE A 175 -12.81 -22.12 -7.83
N THR A 176 -12.17 -22.99 -8.62
CA THR A 176 -12.77 -23.63 -9.79
C THR A 176 -12.63 -25.16 -9.69
N MET A 177 -13.31 -25.89 -10.57
CA MET A 177 -13.16 -27.33 -10.74
C MET A 177 -11.74 -27.75 -11.14
N GLN A 178 -10.92 -26.82 -11.64
CA GLN A 178 -9.52 -27.05 -12.04
C GLN A 178 -8.53 -26.52 -10.98
N GLY A 179 -8.99 -26.31 -9.75
CA GLY A 179 -8.23 -25.66 -8.69
C GLY A 179 -8.44 -24.15 -8.65
N THR A 180 -7.67 -23.45 -7.82
CA THR A 180 -7.74 -21.98 -7.74
C THR A 180 -7.16 -21.36 -9.01
N LYS A 181 -7.94 -20.47 -9.61
CA LYS A 181 -7.52 -19.68 -10.77
C LYS A 181 -7.63 -18.20 -10.44
N TRP A 182 -6.86 -17.36 -11.13
CA TRP A 182 -6.83 -15.91 -10.92
C TRP A 182 -7.49 -15.21 -12.08
N ILE A 183 -8.64 -14.58 -11.81
CA ILE A 183 -9.37 -13.83 -12.83
C ILE A 183 -8.80 -12.41 -12.98
N THR A 184 -8.83 -11.91 -14.20
CA THR A 184 -8.50 -10.52 -14.58
C THR A 184 -9.25 -10.15 -15.86
N SER A 185 -9.16 -8.90 -16.30
CA SER A 185 -9.59 -8.45 -17.63
C SER A 185 -8.42 -7.85 -18.40
N GLU A 186 -8.58 -7.67 -19.71
CA GLU A 186 -7.55 -7.03 -20.53
C GLU A 186 -7.28 -5.58 -20.08
N GLY A 187 -8.32 -4.85 -19.71
CA GLY A 187 -8.25 -3.48 -19.24
C GLY A 187 -7.40 -3.37 -17.98
N LEU A 188 -7.59 -4.25 -17.00
CA LEU A 188 -6.78 -4.27 -15.78
C LEU A 188 -5.31 -4.60 -16.07
N LEU A 189 -5.05 -5.54 -16.98
CA LEU A 189 -3.67 -5.90 -17.36
C LEU A 189 -2.96 -4.76 -18.11
N LYS A 190 -3.68 -4.04 -19.00
CA LYS A 190 -3.19 -2.86 -19.70
C LYS A 190 -2.92 -1.70 -18.73
N GLU A 191 -3.84 -1.43 -17.81
CA GLU A 191 -3.72 -0.37 -16.82
C GLU A 191 -2.55 -0.60 -15.86
N ALA A 192 -2.35 -1.85 -15.40
CA ALA A 192 -1.19 -2.22 -14.60
C ALA A 192 0.13 -2.22 -15.42
N GLY A 193 0.03 -2.10 -16.75
CA GLY A 193 1.14 -2.14 -17.69
C GLY A 193 1.90 -3.45 -17.65
N VAL A 194 1.18 -4.56 -17.42
CA VAL A 194 1.70 -5.93 -17.47
C VAL A 194 1.31 -6.66 -18.76
N LEU A 195 0.39 -6.09 -19.54
CA LEU A 195 0.11 -6.55 -20.91
C LEU A 195 0.88 -5.66 -21.89
N ASP A 196 1.87 -6.24 -22.57
CA ASP A 196 2.67 -5.53 -23.57
C ASP A 196 2.38 -6.11 -24.97
N SER A 197 1.55 -5.41 -25.73
CA SER A 197 1.20 -5.80 -27.10
C SER A 197 2.35 -5.60 -28.11
N THR A 198 3.49 -5.03 -27.69
CA THR A 198 4.59 -4.66 -28.59
C THR A 198 5.82 -5.58 -28.51
N LYS A 199 5.90 -6.47 -27.52
CA LYS A 199 6.97 -7.47 -27.40
C LYS A 199 6.57 -8.77 -28.08
N GLU A 200 7.46 -9.31 -28.92
CA GLU A 200 7.34 -10.67 -29.45
C GLU A 200 7.49 -11.70 -28.32
N ASN A 201 6.66 -12.74 -28.38
CA ASN A 201 6.57 -13.79 -27.37
C ASN A 201 7.82 -14.66 -27.31
N ASN A 202 8.35 -14.85 -26.09
CA ASN A 202 9.26 -15.95 -25.78
C ASN A 202 8.62 -16.98 -24.83
N VAL A 203 7.33 -16.83 -24.49
CA VAL A 203 6.65 -17.70 -23.53
C VAL A 203 5.42 -18.32 -24.18
N ASN A 204 5.53 -19.61 -24.54
CA ASN A 204 4.44 -20.43 -25.08
C ASN A 204 3.52 -20.95 -23.96
N GLU A 205 3.05 -20.07 -23.06
CA GLU A 205 2.07 -20.45 -22.03
C GLU A 205 0.68 -19.91 -22.37
N LEU A 206 -0.32 -20.79 -22.30
CA LEU A 206 -1.69 -20.48 -22.63
C LEU A 206 -2.47 -20.05 -21.38
N VAL A 207 -3.21 -18.95 -21.49
CA VAL A 207 -4.19 -18.50 -20.48
C VAL A 207 -5.59 -18.94 -20.86
N TYR A 208 -6.47 -19.02 -19.86
CA TYR A 208 -7.90 -19.23 -20.09
C TYR A 208 -8.52 -17.91 -20.52
N TYR A 209 -9.26 -17.89 -21.62
CA TYR A 209 -10.01 -16.72 -22.07
C TYR A 209 -11.49 -17.08 -22.09
N VAL A 210 -12.26 -16.46 -21.22
CA VAL A 210 -13.70 -16.66 -21.14
C VAL A 210 -14.37 -16.02 -22.35
N ILE A 211 -15.21 -16.82 -23.02
CA ILE A 211 -15.98 -16.39 -24.18
C ILE A 211 -17.48 -16.45 -23.85
N THR A 212 -18.27 -15.67 -24.56
CA THR A 212 -19.74 -15.63 -24.39
C THR A 212 -20.47 -16.51 -25.40
N ASN A 213 -19.83 -16.78 -26.54
CA ASN A 213 -20.34 -17.67 -27.57
C ASN A 213 -19.67 -19.04 -27.42
N GLU A 214 -20.33 -20.09 -27.89
CA GLU A 214 -19.78 -21.45 -27.83
C GLU A 214 -18.80 -21.77 -28.97
N ASP A 215 -18.66 -20.86 -29.93
CA ASP A 215 -17.75 -21.01 -31.06
C ASP A 215 -16.28 -21.04 -30.57
N ASP A 216 -15.49 -21.97 -31.10
CA ASP A 216 -14.08 -22.19 -30.73
C ASP A 216 -13.85 -22.53 -29.24
N LYS A 217 -14.88 -22.96 -28.50
CA LYS A 217 -14.73 -23.36 -27.10
C LYS A 217 -13.85 -24.61 -26.97
N VAL A 218 -12.89 -24.54 -26.05
CA VAL A 218 -12.06 -25.67 -25.65
C VAL A 218 -12.70 -26.44 -24.50
N GLY A 219 -13.42 -25.74 -23.63
CA GLY A 219 -14.07 -26.33 -22.47
C GLY A 219 -14.91 -25.33 -21.71
N HIS A 220 -15.26 -25.68 -20.48
CA HIS A 220 -15.98 -24.78 -19.57
C HIS A 220 -15.25 -24.68 -18.23
N ILE A 221 -15.42 -23.53 -17.58
CA ILE A 221 -14.86 -23.26 -16.27
C ILE A 221 -15.93 -22.60 -15.40
N ASN A 222 -16.00 -23.02 -14.14
CA ASN A 222 -16.84 -22.36 -13.16
C ASN A 222 -16.06 -21.22 -12.50
N LEU A 223 -16.68 -20.06 -12.38
CA LEU A 223 -16.16 -18.91 -11.66
C LEU A 223 -17.15 -18.54 -10.55
N GLY A 224 -17.01 -19.22 -9.41
CA GLY A 224 -18.04 -19.26 -8.38
C GLY A 224 -19.23 -20.09 -8.84
N TRP A 225 -20.43 -19.49 -8.81
CA TRP A 225 -21.68 -20.11 -9.25
C TRP A 225 -21.94 -19.97 -10.76
N LEU A 226 -21.13 -19.18 -11.46
CA LEU A 226 -21.24 -18.95 -12.90
C LEU A 226 -20.45 -20.01 -13.67
N TYR A 227 -20.97 -20.46 -14.81
CA TYR A 227 -20.34 -21.48 -15.65
C TYR A 227 -20.19 -20.95 -17.07
N PHE A 228 -18.95 -20.79 -17.54
CA PHE A 228 -18.65 -20.14 -18.82
C PHE A 228 -17.85 -21.04 -19.75
N PRO A 229 -18.10 -20.98 -21.07
CA PRO A 229 -17.17 -21.55 -22.04
C PRO A 229 -15.87 -20.73 -22.08
N TYR A 230 -14.75 -21.40 -22.34
CA TYR A 230 -13.46 -20.76 -22.51
C TYR A 230 -12.70 -21.31 -23.72
N LYS A 231 -11.79 -20.50 -24.26
CA LYS A 231 -10.72 -20.92 -25.16
C LYS A 231 -9.37 -20.73 -24.49
N LYS A 232 -8.33 -21.38 -25.00
CA LYS A 232 -6.95 -21.17 -24.56
C LYS A 232 -6.24 -20.26 -25.56
N VAL A 233 -5.60 -19.20 -25.08
CA VAL A 233 -4.92 -18.22 -25.93
C VAL A 233 -3.51 -17.96 -25.43
N GLU A 234 -2.59 -17.72 -26.36
CA GLU A 234 -1.28 -17.17 -26.04
C GLU A 234 -1.44 -15.70 -25.67
N THR A 235 -0.63 -15.22 -24.72
CA THR A 235 -0.69 -13.83 -24.25
C THR A 235 0.66 -13.34 -23.78
N ASN A 236 0.86 -12.03 -23.86
CA ASN A 236 2.13 -11.35 -23.59
C ASN A 236 2.08 -10.70 -22.19
N ILE A 237 1.63 -11.47 -21.19
CA ILE A 237 1.54 -10.99 -19.81
C ILE A 237 2.90 -11.15 -19.14
N ASP A 238 3.48 -10.03 -18.70
CA ASP A 238 4.71 -10.02 -17.94
C ASP A 238 4.43 -10.17 -16.42
N LEU A 239 4.60 -11.39 -15.91
CA LEU A 239 4.48 -11.70 -14.48
C LEU A 239 5.78 -11.54 -13.69
N SER A 240 6.89 -11.08 -14.32
CA SER A 240 8.18 -10.93 -13.62
C SER A 240 8.08 -9.99 -12.41
N LEU A 241 7.20 -9.00 -12.49
CA LEU A 241 6.91 -8.04 -11.44
C LEU A 241 6.15 -8.62 -10.24
N LEU A 242 5.60 -9.84 -10.37
CA LEU A 242 4.87 -10.54 -9.31
C LEU A 242 5.73 -11.54 -8.53
N GLU A 243 7.05 -11.55 -8.73
CA GLU A 243 8.02 -12.41 -8.04
C GLU A 243 7.63 -13.92 -8.01
N GLY A 244 7.00 -14.41 -9.08
CA GLY A 244 6.59 -15.82 -9.19
C GLY A 244 5.40 -16.21 -8.32
N ALA A 245 4.61 -15.24 -7.84
CA ALA A 245 3.45 -15.52 -7.00
C ALA A 245 2.37 -16.38 -7.70
N ILE A 246 2.28 -16.33 -9.04
CA ILE A 246 1.24 -16.96 -9.86
C ILE A 246 1.85 -17.44 -11.19
N SER A 247 1.38 -18.58 -11.72
CA SER A 247 1.71 -19.07 -13.07
C SER A 247 0.72 -18.53 -14.10
N LEU A 248 1.16 -18.29 -15.34
CA LEU A 248 0.26 -17.88 -16.44
C LEU A 248 -0.84 -18.92 -16.67
N SER A 249 -0.54 -20.21 -16.51
CA SER A 249 -1.52 -21.29 -16.65
C SER A 249 -2.68 -21.26 -15.62
N ASP A 250 -2.57 -20.42 -14.59
CA ASP A 250 -3.62 -20.19 -13.60
C ASP A 250 -4.44 -18.93 -13.85
N ILE A 251 -4.09 -18.12 -14.86
CA ILE A 251 -4.79 -16.89 -15.19
C ILE A 251 -6.00 -17.16 -16.08
N VAL A 252 -7.11 -16.51 -15.74
CA VAL A 252 -8.36 -16.50 -16.50
C VAL A 252 -8.70 -15.06 -16.86
N ILE A 253 -8.60 -14.71 -18.14
CA ILE A 253 -9.05 -13.42 -18.67
C ILE A 253 -10.55 -13.51 -18.91
N VAL A 254 -11.30 -12.58 -18.32
CA VAL A 254 -12.75 -12.47 -18.48
C VAL A 254 -13.14 -11.16 -19.18
N PRO A 255 -14.29 -11.13 -19.88
CA PRO A 255 -14.85 -9.91 -20.43
C PRO A 255 -15.03 -8.79 -19.38
N GLU A 256 -14.80 -7.53 -19.79
CA GLU A 256 -14.89 -6.35 -18.91
C GLU A 256 -16.25 -6.19 -18.22
N ASN A 257 -17.33 -6.61 -18.88
CA ASN A 257 -18.68 -6.53 -18.32
C ASN A 257 -18.96 -7.60 -17.25
N LEU A 258 -18.15 -8.67 -17.17
CA LEU A 258 -18.34 -9.78 -16.23
C LEU A 258 -17.46 -9.67 -14.99
N ILE A 259 -16.29 -9.02 -15.08
CA ILE A 259 -15.28 -9.05 -14.02
C ILE A 259 -15.81 -8.55 -12.67
N SER A 260 -16.53 -7.43 -12.65
CA SER A 260 -17.06 -6.85 -11.41
C SER A 260 -18.08 -7.79 -10.75
N GLN A 261 -18.95 -8.42 -11.54
CA GLN A 261 -19.93 -9.37 -11.02
C GLN A 261 -19.26 -10.63 -10.46
N ILE A 262 -18.24 -11.16 -11.15
CA ILE A 262 -17.52 -12.36 -10.69
C ILE A 262 -16.78 -12.05 -9.39
N ILE A 263 -16.05 -10.93 -9.29
CA ILE A 263 -15.33 -10.53 -8.08
C ILE A 263 -16.30 -10.39 -6.90
N ASN A 264 -17.36 -9.59 -7.05
CA ASN A 264 -18.31 -9.33 -5.97
C ASN A 264 -19.06 -10.59 -5.53
N SER A 265 -19.32 -11.54 -6.45
CA SER A 265 -19.97 -12.81 -6.12
C SER A 265 -19.07 -13.78 -5.34
N ASN A 266 -17.75 -13.60 -5.40
CA ASN A 266 -16.77 -14.50 -4.80
C ASN A 266 -16.01 -13.87 -3.62
N LEU A 267 -16.50 -12.75 -3.08
CA LEU A 267 -15.94 -12.17 -1.86
C LEU A 267 -16.13 -13.09 -0.66
N GLU A 268 -15.13 -13.11 0.23
CA GLU A 268 -15.23 -13.85 1.47
C GLU A 268 -16.24 -13.17 2.38
N VAL A 269 -17.21 -13.93 2.90
CA VAL A 269 -18.16 -13.44 3.90
C VAL A 269 -17.96 -14.23 5.17
N ARG A 270 -17.59 -13.55 6.25
CA ARG A 270 -17.46 -14.17 7.58
C ARG A 270 -18.59 -13.74 8.47
N THR A 271 -19.21 -14.71 9.14
CA THR A 271 -20.16 -14.47 10.22
C THR A 271 -19.40 -14.44 11.54
N SER A 272 -19.68 -13.43 12.37
CA SER A 272 -19.10 -13.24 13.70
C SER A 272 -20.20 -13.13 14.73
N VAL A 273 -19.93 -13.63 15.93
CA VAL A 273 -20.82 -13.53 17.08
C VAL A 273 -20.02 -13.22 18.34
N SER A 274 -20.59 -12.43 19.25
CA SER A 274 -20.03 -12.29 20.61
C SER A 274 -20.66 -13.29 21.56
N ILE A 275 -19.84 -14.02 22.31
CA ILE A 275 -20.30 -15.04 23.26
C ILE A 275 -20.40 -14.44 24.67
N ASN A 276 -21.44 -14.83 25.42
CA ASN A 276 -21.55 -14.57 26.85
C ASN A 276 -20.65 -15.57 27.60
N PRO A 277 -19.63 -15.12 28.36
CA PRO A 277 -18.70 -16.02 29.02
C PRO A 277 -19.33 -16.85 30.15
N ILE A 278 -20.46 -16.40 30.72
CA ILE A 278 -21.14 -17.11 31.82
C ILE A 278 -22.00 -18.25 31.29
N THR A 279 -22.74 -18.01 30.21
CA THR A 279 -23.70 -19.00 29.67
C THR A 279 -23.14 -19.83 28.52
N GLY A 280 -22.04 -19.39 27.90
CA GLY A 280 -21.49 -19.99 26.67
C GLY A 280 -22.34 -19.73 25.42
N ALA A 281 -23.46 -19.01 25.53
CA ALA A 281 -24.36 -18.72 24.42
C ALA A 281 -24.01 -17.40 23.72
N ALA A 282 -24.50 -17.22 22.49
CA ALA A 282 -24.42 -15.94 21.78
C ALA A 282 -25.13 -14.82 22.56
N LYS A 283 -24.51 -13.63 22.61
CA LYS A 283 -25.17 -12.42 23.10
C LYS A 283 -26.22 -11.96 22.08
N GLU A 284 -27.38 -11.56 22.59
CA GLU A 284 -28.45 -11.00 21.78
C GLU A 284 -27.96 -9.75 21.03
N GLY A 285 -28.33 -9.65 19.74
CA GLY A 285 -27.92 -8.55 18.86
C GLY A 285 -26.44 -8.52 18.45
N ALA A 286 -25.63 -9.51 18.82
CA ALA A 286 -24.20 -9.52 18.56
C ALA A 286 -23.76 -10.40 17.36
N LEU A 287 -24.72 -10.88 16.57
CA LEU A 287 -24.46 -11.58 15.30
C LEU A 287 -24.30 -10.54 14.19
N PHE A 288 -23.19 -10.59 13.47
CA PHE A 288 -22.94 -9.73 12.32
C PHE A 288 -22.07 -10.43 11.29
N THR A 289 -22.18 -9.96 10.06
CA THR A 289 -21.43 -10.47 8.90
C THR A 289 -20.47 -9.41 8.38
N SER A 290 -19.36 -9.84 7.77
CA SER A 290 -18.36 -8.94 7.20
C SER A 290 -17.81 -9.50 5.90
N GLU A 291 -17.75 -8.64 4.87
CA GLU A 291 -17.10 -8.97 3.60
C GLU A 291 -15.59 -8.80 3.74
N ALA A 292 -14.81 -9.54 2.96
CA ALA A 292 -13.37 -9.31 2.84
C ALA A 292 -12.87 -9.72 1.46
N ILE A 293 -11.79 -9.06 1.03
CA ILE A 293 -11.05 -9.45 -0.17
C ILE A 293 -10.23 -10.70 0.20
N PRO A 294 -10.38 -11.84 -0.50
CA PRO A 294 -9.70 -13.07 -0.13
C PRO A 294 -8.17 -12.97 -0.22
N ARG A 295 -7.49 -13.81 0.56
CA ARG A 295 -6.05 -14.04 0.43
C ARG A 295 -5.69 -14.49 -0.99
N GLY A 296 -4.47 -14.21 -1.43
CA GLY A 296 -3.98 -14.52 -2.77
C GLY A 296 -4.37 -13.49 -3.83
N THR A 297 -5.22 -12.52 -3.50
CA THR A 297 -5.51 -11.36 -4.37
C THR A 297 -4.25 -10.54 -4.59
N ILE A 298 -3.95 -10.25 -5.85
CA ILE A 298 -2.89 -9.34 -6.25
C ILE A 298 -3.50 -7.98 -6.55
N PHE A 299 -2.88 -6.95 -6.01
CA PHE A 299 -3.22 -5.57 -6.25
C PHE A 299 -2.10 -4.86 -7.01
N TYR A 300 -2.46 -3.79 -7.68
CA TYR A 300 -1.55 -2.85 -8.30
C TYR A 300 -1.92 -1.40 -7.98
N GLY A 301 -0.93 -0.52 -8.02
CA GLY A 301 -1.10 0.93 -7.87
C GLY A 301 0.22 1.65 -8.10
N GLU A 302 0.33 2.88 -7.60
CA GLU A 302 1.49 3.75 -7.80
C GLU A 302 1.85 4.52 -6.52
N ILE A 303 3.15 4.72 -6.34
CA ILE A 303 3.73 5.69 -5.42
C ILE A 303 4.39 6.79 -6.25
N ARG A 304 4.03 8.04 -5.99
CA ARG A 304 4.63 9.19 -6.66
C ARG A 304 5.44 10.00 -5.66
N PHE A 305 6.66 10.36 -6.02
CA PHE A 305 7.52 11.27 -5.27
C PHE A 305 7.54 12.62 -5.97
N PHE A 306 7.19 13.68 -5.25
CA PHE A 306 7.26 15.06 -5.73
C PHE A 306 8.54 15.73 -5.25
N ASP A 307 9.46 15.98 -6.17
CA ASP A 307 10.68 16.72 -5.85
C ASP A 307 10.39 18.22 -5.76
N ARG A 308 10.47 18.74 -4.54
CA ARG A 308 10.28 20.17 -4.22
C ARG A 308 11.55 20.82 -3.70
N SER A 309 12.71 20.16 -3.86
CA SER A 309 14.01 20.64 -3.35
C SER A 309 14.42 22.02 -3.87
N LYS A 310 13.90 22.43 -5.04
CA LYS A 310 14.13 23.78 -5.60
C LYS A 310 13.32 24.90 -4.93
N LEU A 311 12.26 24.54 -4.20
CA LEU A 311 11.31 25.50 -3.62
C LEU A 311 11.39 25.54 -2.09
N ILE A 312 11.76 24.41 -1.48
CA ILE A 312 11.76 24.22 -0.04
C ILE A 312 13.10 23.60 0.34
N GLU A 313 13.80 24.23 1.27
CA GLU A 313 15.04 23.72 1.84
C GLU A 313 14.78 22.55 2.80
N ASP A 314 15.83 21.81 3.15
CA ASP A 314 15.79 20.73 4.15
C ASP A 314 14.84 19.57 3.82
N LEU A 315 14.61 19.27 2.55
CA LEU A 315 13.84 18.09 2.16
C LEU A 315 14.72 16.83 2.11
N PRO A 316 14.18 15.65 2.49
CA PRO A 316 14.89 14.39 2.31
C PRO A 316 15.06 14.07 0.83
N LEU A 317 16.17 13.40 0.50
CA LEU A 317 16.41 12.87 -0.84
C LEU A 317 15.37 11.82 -1.22
N LYS A 318 15.02 11.74 -2.50
CA LYS A 318 14.10 10.72 -3.06
C LYS A 318 14.53 9.31 -2.66
N GLU A 319 15.82 9.03 -2.76
CA GLU A 319 16.44 7.74 -2.46
C GLU A 319 16.23 7.38 -0.99
N PHE A 320 16.34 8.36 -0.08
CA PHE A 320 16.12 8.16 1.35
C PHE A 320 14.67 7.81 1.63
N VAL A 321 13.73 8.51 0.99
CA VAL A 321 12.30 8.25 1.15
C VAL A 321 11.95 6.84 0.65
N PHE A 322 12.40 6.44 -0.54
CA PHE A 322 12.12 5.09 -1.04
C PHE A 322 12.83 3.99 -0.24
N LYS A 323 14.02 4.23 0.32
CA LYS A 323 14.70 3.28 1.22
C LYS A 323 13.96 3.13 2.54
N MET A 324 13.46 4.23 3.13
CA MET A 324 12.59 4.20 4.31
C MET A 324 11.30 3.42 4.03
N LEU A 325 10.64 3.64 2.88
CA LEU A 325 9.44 2.89 2.51
C LEU A 325 9.74 1.41 2.31
N GLU A 326 10.87 1.06 1.67
CA GLU A 326 11.32 -0.32 1.50
C GLU A 326 11.55 -1.03 2.84
N ASP A 327 12.29 -0.39 3.75
CA ASP A 327 12.65 -0.95 5.05
C ASP A 327 11.44 -1.16 5.97
N SER A 328 10.43 -0.31 5.84
CA SER A 328 9.20 -0.36 6.62
C SER A 328 8.11 -1.27 6.04
N LYS A 329 8.20 -1.69 4.77
CA LYS A 329 7.15 -2.49 4.11
C LYS A 329 6.90 -3.86 4.77
N LYS A 330 7.92 -4.42 5.44
CA LYS A 330 7.84 -5.68 6.21
C LYS A 330 6.72 -5.66 7.27
N TYR A 331 6.33 -4.47 7.74
CA TYR A 331 5.24 -4.35 8.72
C TYR A 331 3.86 -4.70 8.14
N TYR A 332 3.65 -4.67 6.83
CA TYR A 332 2.42 -5.20 6.24
C TYR A 332 2.26 -6.71 6.44
N GLU A 333 3.36 -7.45 6.54
CA GLU A 333 3.35 -8.90 6.76
C GLU A 333 3.14 -9.27 8.24
N THR A 334 3.15 -8.28 9.15
CA THR A 334 3.03 -8.52 10.60
C THR A 334 1.86 -7.76 11.23
N LEU A 335 1.74 -6.46 10.96
CA LEU A 335 0.70 -5.58 11.50
C LEU A 335 -0.53 -5.48 10.60
N GLY A 336 -0.35 -5.63 9.29
CA GLY A 336 -1.43 -5.68 8.30
C GLY A 336 -2.15 -4.35 8.04
N VAL A 337 -2.90 -4.29 6.93
CA VAL A 337 -3.68 -3.12 6.49
C VAL A 337 -5.17 -3.33 6.75
N GLY A 338 -5.88 -2.24 7.07
CA GLY A 338 -7.32 -2.26 7.28
C GLY A 338 -7.74 -2.59 8.71
N GLY A 339 -8.97 -3.09 8.84
CA GLY A 339 -9.54 -3.48 10.12
C GLY A 339 -9.35 -4.97 10.44
N MET A 340 -9.68 -5.36 11.67
CA MET A 340 -9.68 -6.75 12.13
C MET A 340 -8.32 -7.46 12.08
N THR A 341 -7.21 -6.72 12.11
CA THR A 341 -5.85 -7.28 11.97
C THR A 341 -5.50 -8.28 13.08
N THR A 342 -6.01 -8.08 14.29
CA THR A 342 -5.87 -9.03 15.42
C THR A 342 -6.73 -10.30 15.29
N ARG A 343 -7.58 -10.38 14.25
CA ARG A 343 -8.51 -11.48 13.99
C ARG A 343 -8.15 -12.26 12.72
N GLY A 344 -6.89 -12.18 12.28
CA GLY A 344 -6.40 -12.90 11.10
C GLY A 344 -6.82 -12.27 9.77
N PHE A 345 -6.82 -10.93 9.71
CA PHE A 345 -7.05 -10.15 8.50
C PHE A 345 -5.88 -9.20 8.23
N GLY A 346 -5.79 -8.71 7.00
CA GLY A 346 -5.03 -7.52 6.66
C GLY A 346 -3.56 -7.74 6.33
N ARG A 347 -2.97 -8.92 6.62
CA ARG A 347 -1.58 -9.17 6.21
C ARG A 347 -1.44 -9.12 4.69
N MET A 348 -0.44 -8.38 4.25
CA MET A 348 -0.16 -8.14 2.82
C MET A 348 1.35 -8.15 2.59
N LYS A 349 1.79 -8.70 1.47
CA LYS A 349 3.19 -8.67 1.03
C LYS A 349 3.35 -7.70 -0.13
N VAL A 350 4.19 -6.69 0.03
CA VAL A 350 4.53 -5.78 -1.07
C VAL A 350 5.63 -6.41 -1.91
N LEU A 351 5.30 -6.77 -3.15
CA LEU A 351 6.18 -7.48 -4.09
C LEU A 351 7.21 -6.55 -4.73
N THR A 352 6.85 -5.29 -4.96
CA THR A 352 7.75 -4.32 -5.57
C THR A 352 8.92 -3.97 -4.65
N LYS A 353 10.13 -3.94 -5.21
CA LYS A 353 11.35 -3.39 -4.59
C LYS A 353 11.42 -1.89 -4.84
N LEU A 354 11.16 -1.09 -3.81
CA LEU A 354 11.08 0.37 -3.91
C LEU A 354 12.46 1.03 -3.99
N ASN A 355 13.49 0.38 -3.44
CA ASN A 355 14.86 0.87 -3.43
C ASN A 355 15.62 0.70 -4.76
N LYS A 356 15.05 -0.04 -5.72
CA LYS A 356 15.64 -0.20 -7.06
C LYS A 356 15.08 0.83 -8.03
N SER A 357 15.95 1.43 -8.82
CA SER A 357 15.57 2.12 -10.06
C SER A 357 15.22 1.05 -11.10
N ASN A 358 13.99 0.53 -11.07
CA ASN A 358 13.52 -0.30 -12.19
C ASN A 358 13.36 0.62 -13.41
N GLY A 359 13.89 0.20 -14.57
CA GLY A 359 13.86 0.92 -15.86
C GLY A 359 12.47 1.04 -16.50
N GLY A 360 11.44 1.22 -15.67
CA GLY A 360 10.06 1.54 -16.04
C GLY A 360 9.63 2.86 -15.43
N ASP A 361 10.54 3.83 -15.30
CA ASP A 361 10.17 5.24 -15.24
C ASP A 361 9.43 5.50 -16.56
N SER A 362 8.12 5.33 -16.55
CA SER A 362 7.27 5.70 -17.67
C SER A 362 7.45 7.20 -17.85
N ASN A 363 8.22 7.56 -18.88
CA ASN A 363 8.32 8.90 -19.41
C ASN A 363 6.94 9.34 -19.92
N GLU A 364 6.01 9.64 -19.00
CA GLU A 364 4.84 10.42 -19.31
C GLU A 364 5.32 11.84 -19.56
N LYS A 365 5.68 12.10 -20.82
CA LYS A 365 5.69 13.46 -21.36
C LYS A 365 4.25 13.96 -21.26
N SER A 366 4.05 14.93 -20.38
CA SER A 366 2.86 15.80 -20.36
C SER A 366 2.59 16.42 -21.73
#